data_AF-A0A848LU65-F1
#
_entry.id   AF-A0A848LU65-F1
#
_cell.length_a   1.000
_cell.length_b   1.000
_cell.length_c   1.000
_cell.angle_alpha   90.00
_cell.angle_beta   90.00
_cell.angle_gamma   90.00
#
_symmetry.space_group_name_H-M   'P 1'
#
loop_
_entity.id
_entity.type
_entity.pdbx_description
1 polymer ?
#
loop_
_entity_poly.entity_id
_entity_poly.type
_entity_poly.pdbx_seq_one_letter_code
_entity_poly.pdbx_strand_id
1 'polypeptide(L)'
;MCRAITLLLLSLLTGCSTARVVRLETDRGQVLTFKPHLAEAGPVQLEEDEFMEAVASVSSRIRPPVHPQEEARRLFDMDAREGAYLFDARTRRMTPLGPGEHLEREVAAADLELTRAYLRWCERTGRGGDCLG
;
A
#
# COMPACT_ATOMS: atom_id res chain seq x y z
N MET A 1 29.25 30.28 -11.75
CA MET A 1 27.80 29.93 -11.68
C MET A 1 27.34 28.96 -12.79
N CYS A 2 27.86 29.01 -14.02
CA CYS A 2 27.38 28.11 -15.09
C CYS A 2 27.60 26.60 -14.85
N ARG A 3 28.77 26.21 -14.34
CA ARG A 3 29.18 24.79 -14.26
C ARG A 3 28.31 23.94 -13.32
N ALA A 4 27.87 24.52 -12.21
CA ALA A 4 26.99 23.86 -11.24
C ALA A 4 25.56 23.66 -11.80
N ILE A 5 25.06 24.64 -12.56
CA ILE A 5 23.76 24.57 -13.22
C ILE A 5 23.79 23.52 -14.33
N THR A 6 24.87 23.44 -15.09
CA THR A 6 25.04 22.41 -16.14
C THR A 6 25.11 21.00 -15.54
N LEU A 7 25.81 20.81 -14.42
CA LEU A 7 25.88 19.54 -13.71
C LEU A 7 24.52 19.13 -13.11
N LEU A 8 23.78 20.10 -12.55
CA LEU A 8 22.43 19.87 -12.05
C LEU A 8 21.50 19.43 -13.19
N LEU A 9 21.47 20.17 -14.30
CA LEU A 9 20.68 19.82 -15.49
C LEU A 9 21.04 18.44 -16.05
N LEU A 10 22.33 18.07 -16.09
CA LEU A 10 22.74 16.73 -16.53
C LEU A 10 22.21 15.62 -15.61
N SER A 11 22.22 15.85 -14.29
CA SER A 11 21.71 14.87 -13.32
C SER A 11 20.19 14.66 -13.42
N LEU A 12 19.45 15.71 -13.78
CA LEU A 12 18.01 15.60 -14.06
C LEU A 12 17.71 14.87 -15.38
N LEU A 13 18.63 14.92 -16.35
CA LEU A 13 18.49 14.23 -17.64
C LEU A 13 18.79 12.73 -17.56
N THR A 14 19.57 12.30 -16.57
CA THR A 14 19.78 10.86 -16.27
C THR A 14 18.62 10.29 -15.46
N GLY A 15 17.38 10.55 -15.88
CA GLY A 15 16.25 9.75 -15.45
C GLY A 15 16.41 8.35 -16.04
N CYS A 16 16.78 7.36 -15.23
CA CYS A 16 16.85 5.97 -15.66
C CYS A 16 15.46 5.49 -16.14
N SER A 17 15.19 5.62 -17.44
CA SER A 17 14.17 4.85 -18.15
C SER A 17 14.70 3.42 -18.34
N THR A 18 14.90 2.70 -17.24
CA THR A 18 15.19 1.27 -17.32
C THR A 18 13.88 0.60 -17.71
N ALA A 19 13.79 0.07 -18.93
CA ALA A 19 12.75 -0.87 -19.29
C ALA A 19 12.68 -1.94 -18.20
N ARG A 20 11.60 -1.94 -17.41
CA ARG A 20 11.51 -2.75 -16.19
C ARG A 20 11.27 -4.20 -16.57
N VAL A 21 12.33 -4.96 -16.84
CA VAL A 21 12.19 -6.41 -17.00
C VAL A 21 11.85 -6.99 -15.63
N VAL A 22 10.62 -7.44 -15.45
CA VAL A 22 10.14 -8.08 -14.22
C VAL A 22 10.30 -9.58 -14.37
N ARG A 23 11.09 -10.19 -13.49
CA ARG A 23 11.23 -11.64 -13.40
C ARG A 23 10.27 -12.14 -12.32
N LEU A 24 9.23 -12.86 -12.73
CA LEU A 24 8.23 -13.44 -11.84
C LEU A 24 8.58 -14.91 -11.63
N GLU A 25 8.92 -15.26 -10.39
CA GLU A 25 9.08 -16.66 -9.99
C GLU A 25 7.71 -17.17 -9.57
N THR A 26 7.15 -18.08 -10.35
CA THR A 26 5.86 -18.70 -10.04
C THR A 26 6.07 -19.90 -9.10
N ASP A 27 5.07 -20.18 -8.28
CA ASP A 27 4.98 -21.37 -7.42
C ASP A 27 5.16 -22.71 -8.18
N ARG A 28 4.95 -22.69 -9.50
CA ARG A 28 5.18 -23.83 -10.41
C ARG A 28 6.64 -23.98 -10.86
N GLY A 29 7.57 -23.19 -10.33
CA GLY A 29 8.99 -23.21 -10.70
C GLY A 29 9.27 -22.62 -12.09
N GLN A 30 8.27 -22.01 -12.74
CA GLN A 30 8.45 -21.33 -14.02
C GLN A 30 8.81 -19.86 -13.76
N VAL A 31 9.93 -19.44 -14.33
CA VAL A 31 10.38 -18.05 -14.30
C VAL A 31 9.82 -17.31 -15.51
N LEU A 32 8.84 -16.43 -15.30
CA LEU A 32 8.25 -15.60 -16.34
C LEU A 32 8.98 -14.26 -16.40
N THR A 33 9.60 -13.95 -17.54
CA THR A 33 10.26 -12.66 -17.77
C THR A 33 9.30 -11.73 -18.48
N PHE A 34 8.67 -10.82 -17.75
CA PHE A 34 7.74 -9.83 -18.29
C PHE A 34 8.48 -8.53 -18.62
N LYS A 35 8.35 -8.07 -19.86
CA LYS A 35 8.84 -6.74 -20.29
C LYS A 35 7.61 -5.86 -20.54
N PRO A 36 7.31 -4.89 -19.66
CA PRO A 36 6.22 -3.96 -19.87
C PRO A 36 6.55 -3.09 -21.09
N HIS A 37 5.84 -3.32 -22.18
CA HIS A 37 5.88 -2.49 -23.37
C HIS A 37 5.04 -1.23 -23.12
N LEU A 38 5.59 -0.29 -22.34
CA LEU A 38 4.94 0.97 -21.94
C LEU A 38 4.55 1.88 -23.13
N ALA A 39 5.09 1.64 -24.33
CA ALA A 39 4.92 2.52 -25.48
C ALA A 39 3.90 2.04 -26.53
N GLU A 40 3.51 0.77 -26.56
CA GLU A 40 2.77 0.20 -27.70
C GLU A 40 1.50 -0.58 -27.35
N ALA A 41 1.31 -0.98 -26.09
CA ALA A 41 0.09 -1.65 -25.67
C ALA A 41 -0.67 -0.76 -24.69
N GLY A 42 -1.57 0.07 -25.21
CA GLY A 42 -2.65 0.62 -24.38
C GLY A 42 -3.45 -0.53 -23.73
N PRO A 43 -4.24 -0.25 -22.69
CA PRO A 43 -5.16 -1.24 -22.15
C PRO A 43 -5.97 -1.87 -23.29
N VAL A 44 -6.09 -3.20 -23.29
CA VAL A 44 -6.98 -3.87 -24.24
C VAL A 44 -8.39 -3.39 -23.91
N GLN A 45 -9.04 -2.75 -24.89
CA GLN A 45 -10.42 -2.33 -24.75
C GLN A 45 -11.28 -3.59 -24.76
N LEU A 46 -11.94 -3.85 -23.64
CA LEU A 46 -12.91 -4.93 -23.47
C LEU A 46 -14.25 -4.28 -23.17
N GLU A 47 -15.30 -4.83 -23.76
CA GLU A 47 -16.66 -4.44 -23.40
C GLU A 47 -16.95 -4.88 -21.95
N GLU A 48 -17.79 -4.12 -21.25
CA GLU A 48 -18.10 -4.37 -19.83
C GLU A 48 -18.61 -5.80 -19.60
N ASP A 49 -19.51 -6.26 -20.45
CA ASP A 49 -20.09 -7.61 -20.37
C ASP A 49 -19.03 -8.71 -20.57
N GLU A 50 -18.13 -8.52 -21.54
CA GLU A 50 -17.03 -9.46 -21.82
C GLU A 50 -16.07 -9.53 -20.63
N PHE A 51 -15.73 -8.38 -20.05
CA PHE A 51 -14.90 -8.32 -18.85
C PHE A 51 -15.57 -9.05 -17.67
N MET A 52 -16.85 -8.80 -17.42
CA MET A 52 -17.59 -9.41 -16.32
C MET A 52 -17.72 -10.92 -16.49
N GLU A 53 -17.96 -11.40 -17.71
CA GLU A 53 -18.01 -12.84 -18.01
C GLU A 53 -16.65 -13.51 -17.77
N ALA A 54 -15.56 -12.88 -18.21
CA ALA A 54 -14.20 -13.37 -17.98
C ALA A 54 -13.89 -13.45 -16.47
N VAL A 55 -14.20 -12.40 -15.71
CA VAL A 55 -14.02 -12.36 -14.25
C VAL A 55 -14.87 -13.43 -13.55
N ALA A 56 -16.11 -13.64 -13.97
CA ALA A 56 -16.99 -14.68 -13.40
C ALA A 56 -16.43 -16.09 -13.66
N SER A 57 -15.97 -16.34 -14.90
CA SER A 57 -15.36 -17.62 -15.29
C SER A 57 -14.10 -17.94 -14.47
N VAL A 58 -13.26 -16.94 -14.19
CA VAL A 58 -12.06 -17.12 -13.37
C VAL A 58 -12.40 -17.25 -11.88
N SER A 59 -13.24 -16.35 -11.35
CA SER A 59 -13.55 -16.32 -9.91
C SER A 59 -14.28 -17.58 -9.44
N SER A 60 -15.14 -18.18 -10.26
CA SER A 60 -15.82 -19.45 -9.95
C SER A 60 -14.87 -20.62 -9.69
N ARG A 61 -13.62 -20.53 -10.18
CA ARG A 61 -12.58 -21.57 -9.99
C ARG A 61 -11.73 -21.32 -8.76
N ILE A 62 -11.84 -20.15 -8.14
CA ILE A 62 -11.09 -19.77 -6.95
C ILE A 62 -11.88 -20.19 -5.72
N ARG A 63 -11.29 -21.03 -4.88
CA ARG A 63 -11.85 -21.32 -3.56
C ARG A 63 -11.40 -20.22 -2.60
N PRO A 64 -12.32 -19.45 -1.98
CA PRO A 64 -11.93 -18.50 -0.94
C PRO A 64 -11.23 -19.24 0.20
N PRO A 65 -10.16 -18.67 0.78
CA PRO A 65 -9.56 -19.21 1.99
C PRO A 65 -10.59 -19.27 3.12
N VAL A 66 -10.47 -20.28 3.99
CA VAL A 66 -11.37 -20.48 5.15
C VAL A 66 -11.29 -19.30 6.12
N HIS A 67 -10.11 -18.67 6.21
CA HIS A 67 -9.85 -17.48 7.02
C HIS A 67 -9.27 -16.37 6.14
N PRO A 68 -10.10 -15.61 5.39
CA PRO A 68 -9.63 -14.63 4.41
C PRO A 68 -8.71 -13.55 4.99
N GLN A 69 -8.99 -13.10 6.21
CA GLN A 69 -8.18 -12.09 6.87
C GLN A 69 -6.79 -12.62 7.27
N GLU A 70 -6.71 -13.85 7.77
CA GLU A 70 -5.44 -14.47 8.14
C GLU A 70 -4.59 -14.74 6.90
N GLU A 71 -5.20 -15.25 5.82
CA GLU A 71 -4.49 -15.50 4.56
C GLU A 71 -3.99 -14.20 3.92
N ALA A 72 -4.78 -13.12 3.98
CA ALA A 72 -4.35 -11.80 3.52
C ALA A 72 -3.14 -11.29 4.33
N ARG A 73 -3.18 -11.36 5.67
CA ARG A 73 -2.04 -10.96 6.52
C ARG A 73 -0.76 -11.69 6.15
N ARG A 74 -0.86 -13.01 5.92
CA ARG A 74 0.26 -13.85 5.48
C ARG A 74 0.76 -13.46 4.09
N LEU A 75 -0.14 -13.22 3.14
CA LEU A 75 0.22 -12.86 1.76
C LEU A 75 0.95 -11.52 1.68
N PHE A 76 0.52 -10.54 2.48
CA PHE A 76 1.10 -9.20 2.49
C PHE A 76 2.32 -9.07 3.41
N ASP A 77 2.78 -10.17 4.01
CA ASP A 77 3.87 -10.18 5.00
C ASP A 77 3.65 -9.10 6.08
N MET A 78 2.39 -8.93 6.50
CA MET A 78 2.06 -7.94 7.50
C MET A 78 2.48 -8.49 8.86
N ASP A 79 3.44 -7.82 9.49
CA ASP A 79 3.71 -8.00 10.91
C ASP A 79 2.38 -7.97 11.68
N ALA A 80 2.28 -8.75 12.76
CA ALA A 80 1.13 -8.76 13.69
C ALA A 80 0.84 -7.42 14.39
N ARG A 81 1.43 -6.31 13.91
CA ARG A 81 1.19 -4.93 14.35
C ARG A 81 -0.25 -4.46 14.13
N GLU A 82 -1.05 -5.23 13.38
CA GLU A 82 -2.45 -4.94 13.07
C GLU A 82 -3.41 -6.06 13.53
N GLY A 83 -4.41 -5.64 14.32
CA GLY A 83 -5.45 -6.50 14.90
C GLY A 83 -6.79 -6.41 14.17
N ALA A 84 -7.69 -7.34 14.44
CA ALA A 84 -9.07 -7.33 14.01
C ALA A 84 -9.90 -6.60 15.07
N TYR A 85 -10.56 -5.50 14.68
CA TYR A 85 -11.32 -4.71 15.63
C TYR A 85 -12.78 -4.60 15.22
N LEU A 86 -13.68 -4.73 16.19
CA LEU A 86 -15.07 -4.36 16.05
C LEU A 86 -15.23 -2.87 16.35
N PHE A 87 -15.75 -2.11 15.39
CA PHE A 87 -16.10 -0.71 15.58
C PHE A 87 -17.61 -0.55 15.84
N ASP A 88 -17.97 -0.03 17.00
CA ASP A 88 -19.33 0.39 17.32
C ASP A 88 -19.51 1.86 16.93
N ALA A 89 -20.26 2.12 15.86
CA ALA A 89 -20.50 3.47 15.36
C ALA A 89 -21.29 4.37 16.32
N ARG A 90 -22.12 3.80 17.21
CA ARG A 90 -22.93 4.57 18.16
C ARG A 90 -22.08 5.06 19.32
N THR A 91 -21.26 4.17 19.87
CA THR A 91 -20.38 4.49 21.01
C THR A 91 -19.01 4.99 20.59
N ARG A 92 -18.68 4.89 19.29
CA ARG A 92 -17.35 5.12 18.69
C ARG A 92 -16.25 4.32 19.37
N ARG A 93 -16.61 3.16 19.94
CA ARG A 93 -15.65 2.28 20.61
C ARG A 93 -15.11 1.25 19.64
N MET A 94 -13.84 0.96 19.81
CA MET A 94 -13.16 -0.12 19.11
C MET A 94 -12.95 -1.27 20.11
N THR A 95 -13.19 -2.52 19.70
CA THR A 95 -13.02 -3.71 20.56
C THR A 95 -12.13 -4.72 19.83
N PRO A 96 -10.99 -5.13 20.39
CA PRO A 96 -10.14 -6.15 19.77
C PRO A 96 -10.86 -7.51 19.73
N LEU A 97 -10.64 -8.27 18.66
CA LEU A 97 -11.28 -9.57 18.43
C LEU A 97 -10.33 -10.75 18.63
N GLY A 98 -9.02 -10.53 18.55
CA GLY A 98 -7.98 -11.54 18.73
C GLY A 98 -7.22 -11.44 20.06
N PRO A 99 -6.69 -12.56 20.59
CA PRO A 99 -5.80 -12.54 21.75
C PRO A 99 -4.50 -11.79 21.41
N GLY A 100 -4.11 -10.82 22.27
CA GLY A 100 -2.92 -9.99 22.06
C GLY A 100 -3.15 -8.75 21.20
N GLU A 101 -4.36 -8.54 20.68
CA GLU A 101 -4.74 -7.31 20.00
C GLU A 101 -5.11 -6.27 21.06
N HIS A 102 -4.31 -5.23 21.19
CA HIS A 102 -4.53 -4.15 22.16
C HIS A 102 -4.60 -2.82 21.43
N LEU A 103 -5.58 -1.99 21.81
CA LEU A 103 -5.68 -0.60 21.31
C LEU A 103 -4.52 0.24 21.84
N GLU A 104 -4.10 -0.02 23.07
CA GLU A 104 -2.93 0.61 23.66
C GLU A 104 -1.66 -0.10 23.17
N ARG A 105 -0.84 0.63 22.41
CA ARG A 105 0.50 0.22 22.02
C ARG A 105 1.53 0.88 22.94
N GLU A 106 2.62 0.17 23.22
CA GLU A 106 3.88 0.80 23.64
C GLU A 106 4.41 1.64 22.47
N VAL A 107 4.11 2.93 22.49
CA VAL A 107 4.56 3.87 21.45
C VAL A 107 6.05 4.12 21.65
N ALA A 108 6.85 3.94 20.60
CA ALA A 108 8.28 4.22 20.68
C ALA A 108 8.51 5.69 21.03
N ALA A 109 9.55 5.99 21.81
CA ALA A 109 9.84 7.37 22.21
C ALA A 109 10.01 8.32 21.01
N ALA A 110 10.56 7.82 19.90
CA ALA A 110 10.70 8.57 18.65
C ALA A 110 9.33 8.94 18.03
N ASP A 111 8.36 8.03 18.08
CA ASP A 111 7.02 8.26 17.55
C ASP A 111 6.27 9.29 18.42
N LEU A 112 6.44 9.22 19.75
CA LEU A 112 5.90 10.23 20.66
C LEU A 112 6.49 11.62 20.40
N GLU A 113 7.80 11.72 20.17
CA GLU A 113 8.46 12.98 19.82
C GLU A 113 7.98 13.53 18.48
N LEU A 114 7.75 12.65 17.50
CA LEU A 114 7.20 13.03 16.20
C LEU A 114 5.78 13.60 16.36
N THR A 115 4.91 12.92 17.11
CA THR A 115 3.55 13.42 17.41
C THR A 115 3.61 14.78 18.10
N ARG A 116 4.50 14.96 19.08
CA ARG A 116 4.68 16.26 19.76
C ARG A 116 5.17 17.35 18.81
N ALA A 117 6.10 17.04 17.93
CA ALA A 117 6.62 17.99 16.94
C ALA A 117 5.54 18.41 15.95
N TYR A 118 4.72 17.46 15.51
CA TYR A 118 3.56 17.69 14.65
C TYR A 118 2.54 18.62 15.32
N LEU A 119 2.13 18.32 16.55
CA LEU A 119 1.15 19.14 17.26
C LEU A 119 1.65 20.58 17.49
N ARG A 120 2.93 20.76 17.87
CA ARG A 120 3.55 22.09 17.98
C ARG A 120 3.58 22.83 16.65
N TRP A 121 3.73 22.13 15.53
CA TRP A 121 3.66 22.74 14.22
C TRP A 121 2.22 23.18 13.91
N CYS A 122 1.23 22.31 14.16
CA CYS A 122 -0.18 22.61 13.98
C CYS A 122 -0.66 23.81 14.81
N GLU A 123 -0.23 23.94 16.06
CA GLU A 123 -0.52 25.12 16.88
C GLU A 123 0.02 26.43 16.28
N ARG A 124 1.14 26.36 15.55
CA ARG A 124 1.74 27.53 14.90
C ARG A 124 1.12 27.86 13.55
N THR A 125 0.66 26.85 12.80
CA THR A 125 0.26 27.00 11.39
C THR A 125 -1.23 26.80 11.12
N GLY A 126 -1.99 26.24 12.08
CA GLY A 126 -3.42 25.95 11.98
C GLY A 126 -4.27 26.76 12.98
N ARG A 127 -5.60 26.65 12.84
CA ARG A 127 -6.52 27.05 13.93
C ARG A 127 -6.45 25.97 15.01
N GLY A 128 -6.34 26.36 16.28
CA GLY A 128 -5.89 25.49 17.37
C GLY A 128 -6.46 24.06 17.37
N GLY A 129 -5.59 23.07 17.57
CA GLY A 129 -5.91 21.66 17.50
C GLY A 129 -5.00 20.88 16.55
N ASP A 130 -5.41 19.67 16.22
CA ASP A 130 -4.79 18.82 15.21
C ASP A 130 -5.11 19.38 13.80
N CYS A 131 -4.11 19.48 12.92
CA CYS A 131 -4.31 19.98 11.55
C CYS A 131 -5.22 19.08 10.70
N LEU A 132 -5.42 17.82 11.09
CA LEU A 132 -6.24 16.86 10.36
C LEU A 132 -7.70 16.79 10.88
N GLY A 133 -8.04 17.48 11.97
CA GLY A 133 -9.40 17.54 12.53
C GLY A 133 -9.49 18.08 13.94
#